data_AF-A0A353CS91-F1
#
_entry.id   AF-A0A353CS91-F1
#
_cell.length_a   1.000
_cell.length_b   1.000
_cell.length_c   1.000
_cell.angle_alpha   90.00
_cell.angle_beta   90.00
_cell.angle_gamma   90.00
#
_symmetry.space_group_name_H-M   'P 1'
#
loop_
_entity.id
_entity.type
_entity.pdbx_description
1 polymer ?
#
loop_
_entity_poly.entity_id
_entity_poly.type
_entity_poly.pdbx_seq_one_letter_code
_entity_poly.pdbx_strand_id
1 'polypeptide(L)'
;LRLAGADVRSSRGRLPIKIGRGRPEGGGLKFSAASAQIKSALLLAGLGSAWTLSFRSDPPSRDHTERLLAFMGARLKISGTRLKIYPGPLHGRAIKVPGDISSTAPFIAAALLAGTTLRIRSVGLNPGRLGFAEVLKKMGARIKIIARPSPSEPTGDIIVRPSALRAAKVPARRIPSMIDEVPLLALLAARARGTTVIRGTAGLRGKESDRIKSTLALLASLGAKASYSNGALSIPGGQEFKPLKPVETFKDHRLAMAAAAASAACPGLKIKNPGCADKSYPGFLRDFRRVF
;
A
#
# COMPACT_ATOMS: atom_id res chain seq x y z
N LEU A 1 -10.14 -15.49 16.36
CA LEU A 1 -11.56 -15.91 16.32
C LEU A 1 -11.84 -17.06 17.27
N ARG A 2 -11.25 -18.26 17.10
CA ARG A 2 -11.40 -19.35 18.10
C ARG A 2 -11.04 -18.95 19.52
N LEU A 3 -9.93 -18.21 19.70
CA LEU A 3 -9.52 -17.65 20.99
C LEU A 3 -10.54 -16.67 21.60
N ALA A 4 -11.49 -16.16 20.81
CA ALA A 4 -12.57 -15.30 21.25
C ALA A 4 -13.90 -16.08 21.40
N GLY A 5 -13.88 -17.42 21.37
CA GLY A 5 -15.06 -18.27 21.53
C GLY A 5 -15.84 -18.60 20.25
N ALA A 6 -15.33 -18.24 19.06
CA ALA A 6 -16.04 -18.54 17.81
C ALA A 6 -15.79 -19.98 17.30
N ASP A 7 -16.84 -20.70 16.88
CA ASP A 7 -16.72 -21.98 16.17
C ASP A 7 -16.25 -21.74 14.73
N VAL A 8 -14.96 -21.93 14.48
CA VAL A 8 -14.35 -21.78 13.15
C VAL A 8 -13.49 -22.99 12.86
N ARG A 9 -13.84 -23.76 11.83
CA ARG A 9 -13.13 -24.97 11.41
C ARG A 9 -12.53 -24.77 10.02
N SER A 10 -11.36 -25.36 9.78
CA SER A 10 -10.68 -25.28 8.49
C SER A 10 -9.91 -26.57 8.22
N SER A 11 -9.70 -26.88 6.94
CA SER A 11 -8.85 -28.01 6.56
C SER A 11 -7.39 -27.58 6.55
N ARG A 12 -6.60 -28.04 7.54
CA ARG A 12 -5.17 -27.70 7.70
C ARG A 12 -4.87 -26.19 7.65
N GLY A 13 -5.78 -25.36 8.18
CA GLY A 13 -5.61 -23.90 8.15
C GLY A 13 -5.89 -23.23 6.80
N ARG A 14 -6.43 -23.96 5.81
CA ARG A 14 -6.73 -23.44 4.46
C ARG A 14 -8.24 -23.46 4.19
N LEU A 15 -8.62 -22.84 3.07
CA LEU A 15 -9.97 -22.97 2.53
C LEU A 15 -10.28 -24.44 2.18
N PRO A 16 -11.55 -24.86 2.26
CA PRO A 16 -12.70 -24.08 2.75
C PRO A 16 -12.68 -23.87 4.29
N ILE A 17 -13.26 -22.75 4.73
CA ILE A 17 -13.47 -22.43 6.15
C ILE A 17 -14.95 -22.61 6.47
N LYS A 18 -15.26 -23.36 7.53
CA LYS A 18 -16.63 -23.52 8.07
C LYS A 18 -16.77 -22.65 9.31
N ILE A 19 -17.83 -21.85 9.38
CA ILE A 19 -18.16 -21.00 10.53
C ILE A 19 -19.45 -21.56 11.14
N GLY A 20 -19.39 -21.96 12.42
CA GLY A 20 -20.52 -22.49 13.16
C GLY A 20 -21.47 -21.40 13.65
N ARG A 21 -22.59 -21.81 14.26
CA ARG A 21 -23.54 -20.89 14.89
C ARG A 21 -22.99 -20.42 16.24
N GLY A 22 -23.36 -19.20 16.64
CA GLY A 22 -23.02 -18.63 17.94
C GLY A 22 -22.35 -17.26 17.84
N ARG A 23 -22.24 -16.59 18.99
CA ARG A 23 -21.56 -15.30 19.12
C ARG A 23 -20.19 -15.49 19.78
N PRO A 24 -19.13 -14.79 19.34
CA PRO A 24 -17.89 -14.77 20.10
C PRO A 24 -18.15 -14.28 21.54
N GLU A 25 -17.48 -14.85 22.53
CA GLU A 25 -17.64 -14.46 23.92
C GLU A 25 -17.05 -13.06 24.19
N GLY A 26 -15.93 -12.73 23.53
CA GLY A 26 -15.19 -11.49 23.76
C GLY A 26 -13.93 -11.72 24.58
N GLY A 27 -13.59 -10.80 25.48
CA GLY A 27 -12.48 -10.95 26.43
C GLY A 27 -11.13 -10.43 25.94
N GLY A 28 -10.10 -10.63 26.76
CA GLY A 28 -8.72 -10.23 26.49
C GLY A 28 -7.95 -11.30 25.75
N LEU A 29 -7.68 -11.09 24.46
CA LEU A 29 -6.87 -12.01 23.68
C LEU A 29 -5.39 -11.78 23.95
N LYS A 30 -4.68 -12.83 24.39
CA LYS A 30 -3.20 -12.89 24.42
C LYS A 30 -2.65 -13.12 23.00
N PHE A 31 -3.00 -12.22 22.08
CA PHE A 31 -2.68 -12.31 20.66
C PHE A 31 -2.42 -10.91 20.10
N SER A 32 -1.38 -10.79 19.25
CA SER A 32 -1.10 -9.58 18.48
C SER A 32 -1.50 -9.77 17.02
N ALA A 33 -2.44 -8.95 16.55
CA ALA A 33 -2.82 -8.88 15.15
C ALA A 33 -1.74 -8.17 14.34
N ALA A 34 -0.82 -8.95 13.77
CA ALA A 34 0.29 -8.45 12.95
C ALA A 34 -0.12 -7.96 11.54
N SER A 35 -1.40 -8.08 11.15
CA SER A 35 -1.90 -7.62 9.85
C SER A 35 -3.24 -6.88 9.98
N ALA A 36 -3.46 -5.92 9.07
CA ALA A 36 -4.71 -5.15 9.03
C ALA A 36 -5.94 -6.05 8.83
N GLN A 37 -5.82 -7.14 8.08
CA GLN A 37 -6.91 -8.08 7.82
C GLN A 37 -7.30 -8.85 9.10
N ILE A 38 -6.30 -9.35 9.85
CA ILE A 38 -6.56 -10.05 11.12
C ILE A 38 -7.17 -9.07 12.14
N LYS A 39 -6.62 -7.85 12.23
CA LYS A 39 -7.18 -6.78 13.08
C LYS A 39 -8.64 -6.50 12.71
N SER A 40 -8.93 -6.34 11.42
CA SER A 40 -10.29 -6.07 10.94
C SER A 40 -11.26 -7.20 11.27
N ALA A 41 -10.86 -8.46 11.06
CA ALA A 41 -11.68 -9.61 11.42
C ALA A 41 -12.00 -9.66 12.92
N LEU A 42 -11.04 -9.33 13.79
CA LEU A 42 -11.27 -9.24 15.23
C LEU A 42 -12.20 -8.07 15.60
N LEU A 43 -12.03 -6.90 14.99
CA LEU A 43 -12.92 -5.75 15.22
C LEU A 43 -14.36 -6.08 14.83
N LEU A 44 -14.56 -6.67 13.64
CA LEU A 44 -15.88 -7.09 13.16
C LEU A 44 -16.50 -8.16 14.07
N ALA A 45 -15.73 -9.15 14.50
CA ALA A 45 -16.21 -10.16 15.44
C ALA A 45 -16.59 -9.55 16.80
N GLY A 46 -15.86 -8.53 17.26
CA GLY A 46 -16.11 -7.85 18.51
C GLY A 46 -17.36 -6.94 18.53
N LEU A 47 -17.91 -6.58 17.36
CA LEU A 47 -19.20 -5.88 17.28
C LEU A 47 -20.37 -6.79 17.67
N GLY A 48 -20.27 -8.07 17.31
CA GLY A 48 -21.27 -9.10 17.57
C GLY A 48 -20.94 -10.00 18.76
N SER A 49 -19.89 -9.70 19.54
CA SER A 49 -19.51 -10.52 20.68
C SER A 49 -20.40 -10.27 21.89
N ALA A 50 -20.43 -11.22 22.84
CA ALA A 50 -21.19 -11.07 24.09
C ALA A 50 -20.59 -9.97 24.98
N TRP A 51 -19.26 -9.90 25.06
CA TRP A 51 -18.51 -8.95 25.87
C TRP A 51 -17.51 -8.16 25.04
N THR A 52 -16.93 -7.12 25.66
CA THR A 52 -15.86 -6.31 25.06
C THR A 52 -14.70 -7.20 24.64
N LEU A 53 -14.28 -7.08 23.38
CA LEU A 53 -13.10 -7.76 22.86
C LEU A 53 -11.90 -6.82 22.94
N SER A 54 -10.79 -7.31 23.48
CA SER A 54 -9.55 -6.55 23.57
C SER A 54 -8.34 -7.36 23.10
N PHE A 55 -7.47 -6.71 22.31
CA PHE A 55 -6.30 -7.35 21.71
C PHE A 55 -5.23 -6.31 21.38
N ARG A 56 -4.05 -6.76 20.92
CA ARG A 56 -2.98 -5.85 20.42
C ARG A 56 -2.88 -5.91 18.90
N SER A 57 -2.46 -4.82 18.26
CA SER A 57 -2.03 -4.76 16.86
C SER A 57 -0.60 -4.23 16.81
N ASP A 58 0.36 -5.15 16.75
CA ASP A 58 1.78 -4.84 16.66
C ASP A 58 2.44 -5.81 15.65
N PRO A 59 3.12 -5.31 14.59
CA PRO A 59 3.32 -3.89 14.26
C PRO A 59 2.01 -3.15 13.92
N PRO A 60 2.00 -1.81 14.02
CA PRO A 60 0.89 -1.00 13.52
C PRO A 60 0.60 -1.30 12.05
N SER A 61 -0.69 -1.30 11.72
CA SER A 61 -1.20 -1.57 10.38
C SER A 61 -2.28 -0.57 10.00
N ARG A 62 -2.69 -0.54 8.72
CA ARG A 62 -3.76 0.34 8.18
C ARG A 62 -4.99 0.36 9.09
N ASP A 63 -5.57 1.53 9.33
CA ASP A 63 -6.65 1.76 10.31
C ASP A 63 -8.03 2.03 9.67
N HIS A 64 -8.22 1.64 8.40
CA HIS A 64 -9.46 1.88 7.65
C HIS A 64 -10.69 1.30 8.35
N THR A 65 -10.57 0.11 8.95
CA THR A 65 -11.68 -0.54 9.66
C THR A 65 -12.02 0.22 10.94
N GLU A 66 -11.03 0.63 11.72
CA GLU A 66 -11.25 1.44 12.93
C GLU A 66 -11.96 2.75 12.61
N ARG A 67 -11.51 3.46 11.56
CA ARG A 67 -12.12 4.72 11.11
C ARG A 67 -13.55 4.53 10.64
N LEU A 68 -13.79 3.52 9.81
CA LEU A 68 -15.12 3.23 9.29
C LEU A 68 -16.08 2.83 10.41
N LEU A 69 -15.66 1.96 11.32
CA LEU A 69 -16.47 1.55 12.45
C LEU A 69 -16.78 2.73 13.37
N ALA A 70 -15.80 3.56 13.72
CA ALA A 70 -16.02 4.78 14.50
C ALA A 70 -17.02 5.71 13.80
N PHE A 71 -16.84 5.92 12.49
CA PHE A 71 -17.73 6.75 11.69
C PHE A 71 -19.16 6.22 11.67
N MET A 72 -19.34 4.89 11.70
CA MET A 72 -20.64 4.21 11.78
C MET A 72 -21.20 4.09 13.22
N GLY A 73 -20.55 4.71 14.21
CA GLY A 73 -21.03 4.76 15.60
C GLY A 73 -20.50 3.66 16.52
N ALA A 74 -19.58 2.81 16.06
CA ALA A 74 -18.97 1.79 16.91
C ALA A 74 -18.17 2.43 18.05
N ARG A 75 -18.35 1.90 19.25
CA ARG A 75 -17.56 2.29 20.42
C ARG A 75 -16.23 1.54 20.39
N LEU A 76 -15.14 2.27 20.19
CA LEU A 76 -13.79 1.72 20.15
C LEU A 76 -12.81 2.58 20.95
N LYS A 77 -11.87 1.93 21.63
CA LYS A 77 -10.77 2.59 22.35
C LYS A 77 -9.43 2.08 21.81
N ILE A 78 -8.55 3.00 21.47
CA ILE A 78 -7.22 2.72 20.95
C ILE A 78 -6.21 3.39 21.89
N SER A 79 -5.27 2.62 22.44
CA SER A 79 -4.22 3.10 23.34
C SER A 79 -2.89 2.46 22.95
N GLY A 80 -2.06 3.20 22.21
CA GLY A 80 -0.85 2.64 21.59
C GLY A 80 -1.21 1.49 20.64
N THR A 81 -0.66 0.30 20.87
CA THR A 81 -0.96 -0.91 20.10
C THR A 81 -2.18 -1.68 20.61
N ARG A 82 -2.82 -1.26 21.72
CA ARG A 82 -3.97 -1.96 22.30
C ARG A 82 -5.27 -1.42 21.72
N LEU A 83 -6.13 -2.33 21.26
CA LEU A 83 -7.49 -2.03 20.80
C LEU A 83 -8.52 -2.68 21.72
N LYS A 84 -9.62 -1.96 21.96
CA LYS A 84 -10.85 -2.48 22.55
C LYS A 84 -12.02 -2.11 21.65
N ILE A 85 -12.85 -3.09 21.33
CA ILE A 85 -14.11 -2.91 20.61
C ILE A 85 -15.24 -3.38 21.53
N TYR A 86 -16.25 -2.52 21.68
CA TYR A 86 -17.43 -2.82 22.49
C TYR A 86 -18.53 -3.33 21.56
N PRO A 87 -19.28 -4.39 21.95
CA PRO A 87 -20.45 -4.82 21.21
C PRO A 87 -21.47 -3.70 21.06
N GLY A 88 -22.16 -3.66 19.93
CA GLY A 88 -23.18 -2.65 19.69
C GLY A 88 -23.59 -2.52 18.23
N PRO A 89 -24.70 -1.82 17.98
CA PRO A 89 -25.19 -1.59 16.63
C PRO A 89 -24.27 -0.64 15.87
N LEU A 90 -24.38 -0.72 14.54
CA LEU A 90 -23.84 0.29 13.63
C LEU A 90 -24.99 1.06 13.00
N HIS A 91 -24.73 2.30 12.63
CA HIS A 91 -25.67 3.15 11.92
C HIS A 91 -25.22 3.33 10.47
N GLY A 92 -26.16 3.14 9.53
CA GLY A 92 -25.93 3.40 8.11
C GLY A 92 -25.62 4.88 7.89
N ARG A 93 -24.60 5.17 7.08
CA ARG A 93 -24.17 6.53 6.76
C ARG A 93 -23.72 6.62 5.31
N ALA A 94 -24.00 7.75 4.66
CA ALA A 94 -23.44 8.05 3.35
C ALA A 94 -21.92 8.26 3.47
N ILE A 95 -21.15 7.56 2.63
CA ILE A 95 -19.68 7.64 2.63
C ILE A 95 -19.21 8.03 1.25
N LYS A 96 -18.45 9.12 1.17
CA LYS A 96 -17.66 9.45 0.00
C LYS A 96 -16.32 8.72 0.07
N VAL A 97 -16.13 7.71 -0.77
CA VAL A 97 -14.87 6.95 -0.81
C VAL A 97 -13.78 7.82 -1.45
N PRO A 98 -12.65 8.08 -0.78
CA PRO A 98 -11.56 8.83 -1.38
C PRO A 98 -10.82 8.00 -2.43
N GLY A 99 -10.16 8.67 -3.38
CA GLY A 99 -9.33 8.01 -4.38
C GLY A 99 -8.16 7.24 -3.75
N ASP A 100 -7.80 6.10 -4.34
CA ASP A 100 -6.73 5.27 -3.78
C ASP A 100 -5.35 5.89 -4.04
N ILE A 101 -4.57 6.10 -2.97
CA ILE A 101 -3.19 6.56 -3.09
C ILE A 101 -2.31 5.56 -3.85
N SER A 102 -2.61 4.26 -3.76
CA SER A 102 -1.84 3.25 -4.49
C SER A 102 -2.11 3.30 -5.99
N SER A 103 -3.30 3.75 -6.42
CA SER A 103 -3.64 4.03 -7.82
C SER A 103 -3.11 5.40 -8.29
N THR A 104 -2.88 6.31 -7.35
CA THR A 104 -2.29 7.64 -7.58
C THR A 104 -0.76 7.58 -7.73
N ALA A 105 -0.10 6.64 -7.02
CA ALA A 105 1.35 6.52 -6.95
C ALA A 105 2.07 6.37 -8.31
N PRO A 106 1.55 5.61 -9.30
CA PRO A 106 2.16 5.53 -10.63
C PRO A 106 2.21 6.88 -11.34
N PHE A 107 1.17 7.71 -11.19
CA PHE A 107 1.13 9.06 -11.77
C PHE A 107 2.10 10.02 -11.07
N ILE A 108 2.23 9.91 -9.74
CA ILE A 108 3.24 10.66 -8.97
C ILE A 108 4.65 10.29 -9.45
N ALA A 109 4.93 8.99 -9.61
CA ALA A 109 6.23 8.51 -10.08
C ALA A 109 6.52 8.98 -11.51
N ALA A 110 5.55 8.84 -12.41
CA ALA A 110 5.64 9.31 -13.79
C ALA A 110 5.92 10.82 -13.86
N ALA A 111 5.21 11.64 -13.08
CA ALA A 111 5.43 13.09 -13.05
C ALA A 111 6.84 13.46 -12.57
N LEU A 112 7.36 12.76 -11.56
CA LEU A 112 8.72 12.98 -11.06
C LEU A 112 9.79 12.51 -12.07
N LEU A 113 9.54 11.39 -12.76
CA LEU A 113 10.46 10.84 -13.76
C LEU A 113 10.50 11.69 -15.04
N ALA A 114 9.34 12.12 -15.52
CA ALA A 114 9.18 12.95 -16.71
C ALA A 114 9.51 14.44 -16.46
N GLY A 115 9.62 14.85 -15.19
CA GLY A 115 9.86 16.24 -14.84
C GLY A 115 8.66 17.14 -15.14
N THR A 116 7.44 16.65 -14.93
CA THR A 116 6.18 17.40 -15.16
C THR A 116 5.48 17.77 -13.85
N THR A 117 4.61 18.79 -13.91
CA THR A 117 3.74 19.15 -12.79
C THR A 117 2.41 18.41 -12.92
N LEU A 118 1.96 17.78 -11.84
CA LEU A 118 0.70 17.05 -11.81
C LEU A 118 -0.08 17.37 -10.54
N ARG A 119 -1.38 17.65 -10.69
CA ARG A 119 -2.33 17.73 -9.57
C ARG A 119 -3.31 16.58 -9.66
N ILE A 120 -3.37 15.76 -8.60
CA ILE A 120 -4.31 14.66 -8.47
C ILE A 120 -5.29 15.02 -7.38
N ARG A 121 -6.59 15.00 -7.74
CA ARG A 121 -7.66 15.47 -6.86
C ARG A 121 -8.27 14.32 -6.06
N SER A 122 -8.75 14.64 -4.87
CA SER A 122 -9.58 13.75 -4.03
C SER A 122 -8.92 12.41 -3.68
N VAL A 123 -7.62 12.44 -3.40
CA VAL A 123 -6.83 11.28 -2.98
C VAL A 123 -7.03 11.03 -1.49
N GLY A 124 -7.03 9.77 -1.06
CA GLY A 124 -7.00 9.36 0.34
C GLY A 124 -5.67 9.73 0.98
N LEU A 125 -5.73 10.43 2.11
CA LEU A 125 -4.57 10.95 2.85
C LEU A 125 -4.40 10.24 4.20
N ASN A 126 -4.83 8.99 4.29
CA ASN A 126 -4.71 8.20 5.51
C ASN A 126 -3.22 8.06 5.88
N PRO A 127 -2.77 8.48 7.09
CA PRO A 127 -1.36 8.40 7.47
C PRO A 127 -0.76 6.99 7.38
N GLY A 128 -1.56 5.96 7.62
CA GLY A 128 -1.18 4.55 7.44
C GLY A 128 -0.97 4.12 5.99
N ARG A 129 -1.19 5.01 5.02
CA ARG A 129 -1.04 4.81 3.57
C ARG A 129 -0.16 5.87 2.89
N LEU A 130 0.28 6.91 3.61
CA LEU A 130 1.09 8.01 3.06
C LEU A 130 2.59 7.70 2.96
N GLY A 131 3.04 6.49 3.31
CA GLY A 131 4.46 6.16 3.42
C GLY A 131 5.27 6.49 2.17
N PHE A 132 4.70 6.25 0.98
CA PHE A 132 5.33 6.55 -0.29
C PHE A 132 5.59 8.05 -0.46
N ALA A 133 4.55 8.87 -0.27
CA ALA A 133 4.66 10.33 -0.38
C ALA A 133 5.62 10.92 0.68
N GLU A 134 5.61 10.38 1.90
CA GLU A 134 6.53 10.79 2.97
C GLU A 134 7.99 10.48 2.64
N VAL A 135 8.27 9.29 2.09
CA VAL A 135 9.62 8.90 1.68
C VAL A 135 10.07 9.76 0.50
N LEU A 136 9.20 10.01 -0.48
CA LEU A 136 9.52 10.90 -1.60
C LEU A 136 9.86 12.32 -1.14
N LYS A 137 9.09 12.89 -0.21
CA LYS A 137 9.43 14.20 0.39
C LYS A 137 10.82 14.19 1.05
N LYS A 138 11.17 13.12 1.76
CA LYS A 138 12.52 12.94 2.34
C LYS A 138 13.62 12.79 1.30
N MET A 139 13.29 12.20 0.16
CA MET A 139 14.17 12.15 -1.01
C MET A 139 14.27 13.51 -1.73
N GLY A 140 13.54 14.54 -1.30
CA GLY A 140 13.57 15.88 -1.90
C GLY A 140 12.47 16.13 -2.94
N ALA A 141 11.47 15.24 -3.06
CA ALA A 141 10.36 15.44 -3.97
C ALA A 141 9.52 16.66 -3.56
N ARG A 142 9.21 17.53 -4.53
CA ARG A 142 8.33 18.69 -4.32
C ARG A 142 6.87 18.27 -4.37
N ILE A 143 6.39 17.71 -3.25
CA ILE A 143 5.00 17.26 -3.09
C ILE A 143 4.27 18.17 -2.10
N LYS A 144 3.22 18.87 -2.56
CA LYS A 144 2.28 19.63 -1.72
C LYS A 144 1.01 18.81 -1.51
N ILE A 145 0.56 18.71 -0.27
CA ILE A 145 -0.70 18.06 0.09
C ILE A 145 -1.66 19.16 0.55
N ILE A 146 -2.85 19.20 -0.06
CA ILE A 146 -3.93 20.12 0.33
C ILE A 146 -5.04 19.26 0.92
N ALA A 147 -5.03 19.10 2.25
CA ALA A 147 -6.03 18.30 2.96
C ALA A 147 -7.39 19.00 2.95
N ARG A 148 -8.46 18.19 2.97
CA ARG A 148 -9.84 18.62 3.15
C ARG A 148 -10.45 17.87 4.33
N PRO A 149 -11.30 18.53 5.14
CA PRO A 149 -12.07 17.84 6.17
C PRO A 149 -12.92 16.72 5.56
N SER A 150 -12.93 15.58 6.23
CA SER A 150 -13.77 14.43 5.87
C SER A 150 -14.05 13.62 7.13
N PRO A 151 -15.31 13.21 7.36
CA PRO A 151 -15.69 12.61 8.63
C PRO A 151 -15.33 11.11 8.72
N SER A 152 -15.00 10.45 7.61
CA SER A 152 -14.67 9.02 7.56
C SER A 152 -13.17 8.77 7.33
N GLU A 153 -12.65 9.20 6.19
CA GLU A 153 -11.25 9.06 5.79
C GLU A 153 -10.69 10.42 5.35
N PRO A 154 -9.49 10.82 5.82
CA PRO A 154 -8.86 12.05 5.37
C PRO A 154 -8.64 12.00 3.86
N THR A 155 -8.93 13.11 3.19
CA THR A 155 -8.83 13.23 1.74
C THR A 155 -8.31 14.60 1.34
N GLY A 156 -7.83 14.76 0.12
CA GLY A 156 -7.36 16.04 -0.38
C GLY A 156 -6.74 15.94 -1.75
N ASP A 157 -6.01 16.97 -2.14
CA ASP A 157 -5.27 16.97 -3.40
C ASP A 157 -3.78 16.77 -3.14
N ILE A 158 -3.14 16.07 -4.07
CA ILE A 158 -1.68 15.94 -4.12
C ILE A 158 -1.20 16.71 -5.35
N ILE A 159 -0.27 17.64 -5.14
CA ILE A 159 0.39 18.38 -6.21
C ILE A 159 1.86 17.99 -6.20
N VAL A 160 2.31 17.44 -7.32
CA VAL A 160 3.69 17.06 -7.57
C VAL A 160 4.30 18.06 -8.53
N ARG A 161 5.52 18.52 -8.25
CA ARG A 161 6.29 19.38 -9.13
C ARG A 161 7.64 18.74 -9.47
N PRO A 162 8.28 19.16 -10.58
CA PRO A 162 9.62 18.70 -10.93
C PRO A 162 10.61 18.97 -9.81
N SER A 163 11.42 17.97 -9.49
CA SER A 163 12.42 18.03 -8.42
C SER A 163 13.46 16.92 -8.56
N ALA A 164 14.73 17.22 -8.30
CA ALA A 164 15.78 16.22 -8.24
C ALA A 164 15.69 15.41 -6.93
N LEU A 165 15.68 14.09 -7.06
CA LEU A 165 15.64 13.19 -5.90
C LEU A 165 17.05 12.85 -5.40
N ARG A 166 17.16 12.61 -4.10
CA ARG A 166 18.36 12.15 -3.39
C ARG A 166 18.05 10.81 -2.74
N ALA A 167 19.08 10.00 -2.55
CA ALA A 167 18.93 8.70 -1.94
C ALA A 167 18.35 8.75 -0.52
N ALA A 168 17.68 7.67 -0.12
CA ALA A 168 17.15 7.51 1.22
C ALA A 168 17.49 6.13 1.83
N LYS A 169 17.63 6.10 3.16
CA LYS A 169 17.60 4.86 3.94
C LYS A 169 16.19 4.65 4.48
N VAL A 170 15.44 3.72 3.89
CA VAL A 170 14.06 3.42 4.28
C VAL A 170 14.07 2.25 5.28
N PRO A 171 13.71 2.50 6.56
CA PRO A 171 13.70 1.46 7.58
C PRO A 171 12.48 0.54 7.43
N ALA A 172 12.61 -0.70 7.91
CA ALA A 172 11.55 -1.72 7.86
C ALA A 172 10.19 -1.24 8.40
N ARG A 173 10.19 -0.44 9.48
CA ARG A 173 8.98 0.14 10.09
C ARG A 173 8.16 1.05 9.15
N ARG A 174 8.72 1.52 8.04
CA ARG A 174 8.00 2.35 7.04
C ARG A 174 7.37 1.51 5.93
N ILE A 175 7.78 0.26 5.73
CA ILE A 175 7.27 -0.59 4.65
C ILE A 175 5.77 -0.88 4.78
N PRO A 176 5.20 -1.16 5.96
CA PRO A 176 3.77 -1.47 6.05
C PRO A 176 2.83 -0.41 5.46
N SER A 177 3.22 0.87 5.51
CA SER A 177 2.41 1.99 4.99
C SER A 177 2.60 2.28 3.50
N MET A 178 3.50 1.57 2.82
CA MET A 178 3.77 1.75 1.39
C MET A 178 4.25 0.48 0.66
N ILE A 179 3.89 -0.70 1.20
CA ILE A 179 4.43 -1.97 0.69
C ILE A 179 4.05 -2.18 -0.79
N ASP A 180 2.90 -1.67 -1.22
CA ASP A 180 2.43 -1.82 -2.60
C ASP A 180 3.17 -0.87 -3.58
N GLU A 181 3.78 0.20 -3.07
CA GLU A 181 4.50 1.23 -3.84
C GLU A 181 6.01 0.98 -3.94
N VAL A 182 6.54 -0.09 -3.32
CA VAL A 182 7.98 -0.39 -3.36
C VAL A 182 8.53 -0.51 -4.79
N PRO A 183 7.83 -1.13 -5.78
CA PRO A 183 8.33 -1.15 -7.16
C PRO A 183 8.51 0.26 -7.76
N LEU A 184 7.58 1.19 -7.49
CA LEU A 184 7.66 2.58 -7.93
C LEU A 184 8.78 3.35 -7.21
N LEU A 185 8.95 3.12 -5.91
CA LEU A 185 10.04 3.72 -5.14
C LEU A 185 11.40 3.24 -5.66
N ALA A 186 11.52 1.97 -6.04
CA ALA A 186 12.75 1.43 -6.62
C ALA A 186 13.09 2.07 -7.98
N LEU A 187 12.10 2.33 -8.84
CA LEU A 187 12.28 3.09 -10.08
C LEU A 187 12.79 4.52 -9.80
N LEU A 188 12.14 5.24 -8.89
CA LEU A 188 12.55 6.60 -8.54
C LEU A 188 13.93 6.63 -7.89
N ALA A 189 14.26 5.63 -7.07
CA ALA A 189 15.56 5.46 -6.45
C ALA A 189 16.69 5.27 -7.47
N ALA A 190 16.44 4.53 -8.55
CA ALA A 190 17.44 4.33 -9.62
C ALA A 190 17.82 5.64 -10.33
N ARG A 191 16.88 6.61 -10.39
CA ARG A 191 17.11 7.97 -10.94
C ARG A 191 17.58 8.99 -9.90
N ALA A 192 17.39 8.73 -8.61
CA ALA A 192 17.82 9.63 -7.54
C ALA A 192 19.35 9.71 -7.45
N ARG A 193 19.91 10.75 -6.84
CA ARG A 193 21.36 10.85 -6.61
C ARG A 193 21.78 10.05 -5.36
N GLY A 194 22.73 9.12 -5.51
CA GLY A 194 23.26 8.26 -4.45
C GLY A 194 22.52 6.93 -4.30
N THR A 195 22.93 6.06 -3.37
CA THR A 195 22.36 4.71 -3.20
C THR A 195 21.21 4.69 -2.18
N THR A 196 20.03 4.28 -2.62
CA THR A 196 18.86 4.08 -1.75
C THR A 196 18.83 2.64 -1.23
N VAL A 197 18.53 2.48 0.07
CA VAL A 197 18.38 1.17 0.71
C VAL A 197 16.98 1.05 1.32
N ILE A 198 16.23 0.04 0.91
CA ILE A 198 14.86 -0.22 1.36
C ILE A 198 14.84 -1.53 2.15
N ARG A 199 14.81 -1.45 3.49
CA ARG A 199 14.83 -2.61 4.39
C ARG A 199 13.42 -3.12 4.70
N GLY A 200 13.29 -4.39 5.06
CA GLY A 200 12.03 -4.98 5.53
C GLY A 200 11.07 -5.35 4.40
N THR A 201 11.61 -5.70 3.24
CA THR A 201 10.82 -5.95 2.01
C THR A 201 10.53 -7.43 1.76
N ALA A 202 10.91 -8.33 2.67
CA ALA A 202 10.70 -9.78 2.50
C ALA A 202 9.23 -10.17 2.24
N GLY A 203 8.27 -9.44 2.83
CA GLY A 203 6.83 -9.65 2.61
C GLY A 203 6.34 -9.41 1.18
N LEU A 204 7.18 -8.85 0.30
CA LEU A 204 6.89 -8.70 -1.13
C LEU A 204 6.92 -10.03 -1.89
N ARG A 205 7.61 -11.06 -1.38
CA ARG A 205 7.71 -12.36 -2.07
C ARG A 205 6.39 -13.14 -2.08
N GLY A 206 5.52 -12.91 -1.11
CA GLY A 206 4.21 -13.58 -0.96
C GLY A 206 3.04 -12.77 -1.52
N LYS A 207 3.28 -11.84 -2.44
CA LYS A 207 2.24 -11.06 -3.12
C LYS A 207 1.77 -11.80 -4.38
N GLU A 208 1.07 -11.12 -5.28
CA GLU A 208 0.59 -11.71 -6.55
C GLU A 208 1.71 -12.35 -7.39
N SER A 209 2.92 -11.80 -7.25
CA SER A 209 4.16 -12.36 -7.74
C SER A 209 5.23 -12.25 -6.65
N ASP A 210 6.40 -12.83 -6.89
CA ASP A 210 7.60 -12.45 -6.15
C ASP A 210 8.00 -11.02 -6.55
N ARG A 211 7.42 -10.02 -5.85
CA ARG A 211 7.61 -8.60 -6.16
C ARG A 211 9.04 -8.12 -5.97
N ILE A 212 9.89 -8.87 -5.25
CA ILE A 212 11.33 -8.59 -5.22
C ILE A 212 11.94 -8.94 -6.57
N LYS A 213 11.75 -10.17 -7.04
CA LYS A 213 12.30 -10.62 -8.33
C LYS A 213 11.78 -9.78 -9.48
N SER A 214 10.48 -9.50 -9.53
CA SER A 214 9.90 -8.73 -10.63
C SER A 214 10.30 -7.26 -10.61
N THR A 215 10.52 -6.64 -9.43
CA THR A 215 11.09 -5.28 -9.35
C THR A 215 12.52 -5.23 -9.88
N LEU A 216 13.35 -6.21 -9.53
CA LEU A 216 14.72 -6.32 -10.05
C LEU A 216 14.71 -6.53 -11.58
N ALA A 217 13.81 -7.38 -12.09
CA ALA A 217 13.65 -7.61 -13.52
C ALA A 217 13.16 -6.37 -14.28
N LEU A 218 12.24 -5.59 -13.69
CA LEU A 218 11.78 -4.31 -14.22
C LEU A 218 12.96 -3.34 -14.36
N LEU A 219 13.76 -3.16 -13.31
CA LEU A 219 14.95 -2.29 -13.35
C LEU A 219 15.97 -2.77 -14.39
N ALA A 220 16.27 -4.07 -14.42
CA ALA A 220 17.20 -4.64 -15.39
C ALA A 220 16.72 -4.44 -16.84
N SER A 221 15.40 -4.46 -17.09
CA SER A 221 14.83 -4.21 -18.41
C SER A 221 15.02 -2.75 -18.87
N LEU A 222 15.23 -1.84 -17.92
CA LEU A 222 15.57 -0.43 -18.15
C LEU A 222 17.09 -0.18 -18.18
N GLY A 223 17.93 -1.21 -18.02
CA GLY A 223 19.38 -1.07 -17.85
C GLY A 223 19.82 -0.61 -16.46
N ALA A 224 18.90 -0.53 -15.49
CA ALA A 224 19.20 -0.14 -14.12
C ALA A 224 19.59 -1.35 -13.25
N LYS A 225 20.63 -1.18 -12.45
CA LYS A 225 21.16 -2.12 -11.48
C LYS A 225 20.46 -1.94 -10.13
N ALA A 226 20.11 -3.06 -9.50
CA ALA A 226 19.70 -3.13 -8.11
C ALA A 226 20.00 -4.54 -7.59
N SER A 227 20.13 -4.68 -6.28
CA SER A 227 20.34 -5.97 -5.63
C SER A 227 19.40 -6.16 -4.44
N TYR A 228 19.20 -7.41 -4.06
CA TYR A 228 18.45 -7.78 -2.87
C TYR A 228 19.32 -8.69 -1.99
N SER A 229 19.59 -8.26 -0.76
CA SER A 229 20.32 -9.05 0.23
C SER A 229 19.81 -8.72 1.63
N ASN A 230 19.83 -9.70 2.54
CA ASN A 230 19.48 -9.51 3.96
C ASN A 230 18.15 -8.79 4.20
N GLY A 231 17.12 -9.10 3.40
CA GLY A 231 15.80 -8.49 3.55
C GLY A 231 15.69 -7.04 3.06
N ALA A 232 16.66 -6.57 2.29
CA ALA A 232 16.73 -5.20 1.80
C ALA A 232 17.00 -5.11 0.29
N LEU A 233 16.35 -4.16 -0.37
CA LEU A 233 16.71 -3.72 -1.72
C LEU A 233 17.79 -2.63 -1.63
N SER A 234 18.86 -2.75 -2.40
CA SER A 234 19.88 -1.73 -2.57
C SER A 234 19.88 -1.28 -4.03
N ILE A 235 19.62 0.01 -4.25
CA ILE A 235 19.46 0.60 -5.58
C ILE A 235 20.44 1.77 -5.71
N PRO A 236 21.57 1.58 -6.43
CA PRO A 236 22.43 2.68 -6.85
C PRO A 236 21.63 3.72 -7.64
N GLY A 237 21.90 4.99 -7.40
CA GLY A 237 21.24 6.09 -8.08
C GLY A 237 21.98 6.59 -9.32
N GLY A 238 21.44 7.63 -9.96
CA GLY A 238 22.06 8.30 -11.12
C GLY A 238 22.06 7.48 -12.40
N GLN A 239 21.22 6.45 -12.48
CA GLN A 239 21.20 5.53 -13.62
C GLN A 239 20.28 6.05 -14.73
N GLU A 240 20.66 5.87 -15.99
CA GLU A 240 19.79 6.18 -17.12
C GLU A 240 18.87 5.01 -17.48
N PHE A 241 17.68 5.32 -17.97
CA PHE A 241 16.75 4.30 -18.45
C PHE A 241 16.86 4.17 -19.96
N LYS A 242 17.05 2.92 -20.42
CA LYS A 242 17.06 2.54 -21.82
C LYS A 242 16.13 1.35 -22.00
N PRO A 243 15.31 1.27 -23.07
CA PRO A 243 14.36 0.18 -23.27
C PRO A 243 15.08 -1.08 -23.78
N LEU A 244 15.92 -1.70 -22.95
CA LEU A 244 16.80 -2.81 -23.36
C LEU A 244 16.01 -4.06 -23.76
N LYS A 245 14.88 -4.32 -23.09
CA LYS A 245 13.98 -5.43 -23.40
C LYS A 245 12.55 -5.13 -22.93
N PRO A 246 11.55 -5.85 -23.45
CA PRO A 246 10.19 -5.72 -22.95
C PRO A 246 10.09 -6.07 -21.46
N VAL A 247 9.32 -5.28 -20.71
CA VAL A 247 9.07 -5.51 -19.29
C VAL A 247 8.07 -6.64 -19.10
N GLU A 248 8.46 -7.66 -18.35
CA GLU A 248 7.55 -8.70 -17.87
C GLU A 248 6.76 -8.21 -16.65
N THR A 249 5.44 -8.30 -16.70
CA THR A 249 4.57 -7.89 -15.59
C THR A 249 4.31 -9.01 -14.60
N PHE A 250 4.60 -10.26 -14.95
CA PHE A 250 4.33 -11.46 -14.13
C PHE A 250 2.87 -11.57 -13.68
N LYS A 251 1.93 -11.03 -14.48
CA LYS A 251 0.50 -10.90 -14.17
C LYS A 251 0.22 -10.09 -12.88
N ASP A 252 1.18 -9.30 -12.41
CA ASP A 252 1.08 -8.45 -11.22
C ASP A 252 0.74 -7.01 -11.62
N HIS A 253 -0.43 -6.55 -11.19
CA HIS A 253 -0.95 -5.24 -11.56
C HIS A 253 -0.05 -4.09 -11.11
N ARG A 254 0.66 -4.22 -9.98
CA ARG A 254 1.57 -3.19 -9.47
C ARG A 254 2.81 -3.06 -10.34
N LEU A 255 3.29 -4.16 -10.91
CA LEU A 255 4.42 -4.14 -11.84
C LEU A 255 4.01 -3.55 -13.20
N ALA A 256 2.82 -3.85 -13.69
CA ALA A 256 2.30 -3.20 -14.90
C ALA A 256 2.18 -1.67 -14.73
N MET A 257 1.64 -1.21 -13.60
CA MET A 257 1.55 0.22 -13.30
C MET A 257 2.91 0.88 -13.11
N ALA A 258 3.87 0.17 -12.48
CA ALA A 258 5.25 0.65 -12.37
C ALA A 258 5.95 0.74 -13.72
N ALA A 259 5.74 -0.24 -14.61
CA ALA A 259 6.26 -0.21 -15.97
C ALA A 259 5.68 0.97 -16.79
N ALA A 260 4.39 1.27 -16.63
CA ALA A 260 3.78 2.46 -17.24
C ALA A 260 4.38 3.76 -16.69
N ALA A 261 4.64 3.85 -15.39
CA ALA A 261 5.33 5.00 -14.82
C ALA A 261 6.75 5.16 -15.40
N ALA A 262 7.47 4.05 -15.60
CA ALA A 262 8.79 4.07 -16.22
C ALA A 262 8.76 4.50 -17.69
N SER A 263 7.70 4.18 -18.45
CA SER A 263 7.60 4.58 -19.87
C SER A 263 7.50 6.09 -20.05
N ALA A 264 7.02 6.83 -19.04
CA ALA A 264 6.99 8.29 -19.06
C ALA A 264 8.39 8.95 -19.14
N ALA A 265 9.46 8.23 -18.79
CA ALA A 265 10.85 8.69 -18.92
C ALA A 265 11.73 7.75 -19.76
N CYS A 266 11.12 6.77 -20.43
CA CYS A 266 11.82 5.80 -21.27
C CYS A 266 10.97 5.52 -22.53
N PRO A 267 10.98 6.44 -23.52
CA PRO A 267 10.27 6.25 -24.77
C PRO A 267 10.64 4.93 -25.45
N GLY A 268 9.66 4.25 -26.05
CA GLY A 268 9.85 2.96 -26.70
C GLY A 268 9.85 1.74 -25.77
N LEU A 269 9.68 1.92 -24.45
CA LEU A 269 9.56 0.82 -23.50
C LEU A 269 8.33 -0.06 -23.80
N LYS A 270 8.56 -1.31 -24.21
CA LYS A 270 7.50 -2.30 -24.41
C LYS A 270 7.13 -2.96 -23.07
N ILE A 271 5.83 -3.12 -22.81
CA ILE A 271 5.32 -3.75 -21.59
C ILE A 271 4.50 -4.99 -22.00
N LYS A 272 4.82 -6.16 -21.44
CA LYS A 272 4.09 -7.40 -21.72
C LYS A 272 2.90 -7.55 -20.79
N ASN A 273 1.74 -7.89 -21.37
CA ASN A 273 0.46 -8.06 -20.66
C ASN A 273 0.10 -6.86 -19.75
N PRO A 274 0.12 -5.62 -20.27
CA PRO A 274 -0.12 -4.44 -19.44
C PRO A 274 -1.56 -4.38 -18.91
N GLY A 275 -2.50 -5.09 -19.55
CA GLY A 275 -3.90 -5.19 -19.10
C GLY A 275 -4.09 -5.85 -17.73
N CYS A 276 -3.06 -6.50 -17.16
CA CYS A 276 -3.18 -6.99 -15.78
C CYS A 276 -3.35 -5.87 -14.74
N ALA A 277 -3.09 -4.61 -15.10
CA ALA A 277 -3.42 -3.43 -14.30
C ALA A 277 -4.93 -3.35 -13.95
N ASP A 278 -5.80 -3.82 -14.85
CA ASP A 278 -7.26 -3.73 -14.71
C ASP A 278 -7.82 -4.51 -13.52
N LYS A 279 -7.06 -5.47 -12.95
CA LYS A 279 -7.42 -6.18 -11.72
C LYS A 279 -7.70 -5.25 -10.54
N SER A 280 -7.03 -4.09 -10.51
CA SER A 280 -7.13 -3.12 -9.41
C SER A 280 -7.55 -1.73 -9.86
N TYR A 281 -7.33 -1.39 -11.13
CA TYR A 281 -7.73 -0.13 -11.72
C TYR A 281 -8.18 -0.39 -13.15
N PRO A 282 -9.46 -0.76 -13.34
CA PRO A 282 -10.06 -0.88 -14.67
C PRO A 282 -9.90 0.41 -15.47
N GLY A 283 -9.30 0.32 -16.66
CA GLY A 283 -9.07 1.48 -17.52
C GLY A 283 -7.81 2.27 -17.19
N PHE A 284 -6.92 1.76 -16.32
CA PHE A 284 -5.69 2.43 -15.92
C PHE A 284 -4.87 2.93 -17.11
N LEU A 285 -4.65 2.09 -18.13
CA LEU A 285 -3.82 2.46 -19.28
C LEU A 285 -4.43 3.60 -20.10
N ARG A 286 -5.76 3.63 -20.23
CA ARG A 286 -6.46 4.72 -20.90
C ARG A 286 -6.25 6.03 -20.16
N ASP A 287 -6.46 6.00 -18.84
CA ASP A 287 -6.36 7.19 -18.01
C ASP A 287 -4.90 7.66 -17.88
N PHE A 288 -3.94 6.73 -17.86
CA PHE A 288 -2.50 7.02 -17.87
C PHE A 288 -2.08 7.70 -19.16
N ARG A 289 -2.46 7.16 -20.34
CA ARG A 289 -2.16 7.74 -21.66
C ARG A 289 -2.76 9.13 -21.88
N ARG A 290 -3.87 9.44 -21.21
CA ARG A 290 -4.47 10.78 -21.26
C ARG A 290 -3.58 11.84 -20.58
N VAL A 291 -2.69 11.41 -19.68
CA VAL A 291 -1.84 12.30 -18.88
C VAL A 291 -0.38 12.27 -19.35
N PHE A 292 0.14 11.13 -19.83
CA PHE A 292 1.52 10.90 -20.28
C PHE A 292 1.54 10.15 -21.61
#